data_AF-A0A7J8XX28-F1
#
_entry.id   AF-A0A7J8XX28-F1
#
_cell.length_a   1.000
_cell.length_b   1.000
_cell.length_c   1.000
_cell.angle_alpha   90.00
_cell.angle_beta   90.00
_cell.angle_gamma   90.00
#
_symmetry.space_group_name_H-M   'P 1'
#
loop_
_entity.id
_entity.type
_entity.pdbx_description
1 polymer ?
#
loop_
_entity_poly.entity_id
_entity_poly.type
_entity_poly.pdbx_seq_one_letter_code
_entity_poly.pdbx_strand_id
1 'polypeptide(L)'
;MLKFLSKVKIEFNALDPRIASCMEFLAQCNARKAKESNPACQLQVKRRTDDHPPQITVTFVNGVEEAFDATSTPAQTIRTMILEKGQMLETEQMFREAGEKWPVIIPEEELHQSFPGTKVWALFSSGLVPIVVLYILLVEAFCRIIGMSW
;
A
#
# COMPACT_ATOMS: atom_id res chain seq x y z
N MET A 1 2.58 -4.45 5.43
CA MET A 1 2.24 -3.25 6.22
C MET A 1 3.49 -2.41 6.42
N LEU A 2 4.47 -2.85 7.21
CA LEU A 2 5.69 -2.06 7.49
C LEU A 2 6.60 -1.79 6.28
N LYS A 3 6.50 -2.57 5.19
CA LYS A 3 7.28 -2.34 3.95
C LYS A 3 7.20 -0.93 3.38
N PHE A 4 6.08 -0.23 3.60
CA PHE A 4 5.85 1.11 3.06
C PHE A 4 6.24 2.24 4.03
N LEU A 5 6.60 1.91 5.27
CA LEU A 5 6.79 2.86 6.35
C LEU A 5 8.25 2.97 6.75
N SER A 6 8.74 4.20 6.92
CA SER A 6 10.05 4.48 7.50
C SER A 6 9.99 4.56 9.03
N LYS A 7 8.90 5.11 9.57
CA LYS A 7 8.72 5.30 11.02
C LYS A 7 7.26 5.14 11.43
N VAL A 8 7.03 4.63 12.62
CA VAL A 8 5.74 4.54 13.29
C VAL A 8 5.90 5.08 14.70
N LYS A 9 5.08 6.05 15.08
CA LYS A 9 5.04 6.66 16.41
C LYS A 9 3.65 6.48 17.01
N ILE A 10 3.57 5.78 18.12
CA ILE A 10 2.32 5.52 18.84
C ILE A 10 2.37 6.29 20.16
N GLU A 11 1.43 7.20 20.37
CA GLU A 11 1.35 8.04 21.55
C GLU A 11 0.02 7.81 22.27
N PHE A 12 0.07 7.42 23.54
CA PHE A 12 -1.14 7.19 24.34
C PHE A 12 -0.88 7.37 25.83
N ASN A 13 -1.94 7.68 26.58
CA ASN A 13 -1.91 7.61 28.04
C ASN A 13 -2.30 6.20 28.49
N ALA A 14 -1.48 5.57 29.34
CA ALA A 14 -1.71 4.19 29.80
C ALA A 14 -2.97 4.02 30.66
N LEU A 15 -3.50 5.12 31.22
CA LEU A 15 -4.73 5.13 32.02
C LEU A 15 -5.98 5.37 31.17
N ASP A 16 -5.83 5.73 29.90
CA ASP A 16 -6.97 5.99 29.01
C ASP A 16 -7.62 4.66 28.57
N PRO A 17 -8.93 4.47 28.76
CA PRO A 17 -9.61 3.24 28.34
C PRO A 17 -9.66 3.05 26.80
N ARG A 18 -9.39 4.11 26.03
CA ARG A 18 -9.53 4.14 24.56
C ARG A 18 -8.28 3.62 23.83
N ILE A 19 -7.28 3.10 24.53
CA ILE A 19 -6.00 2.66 23.94
C ILE A 19 -6.07 1.31 23.21
N ALA A 20 -7.21 0.64 23.17
CA ALA A 20 -7.35 -0.69 22.59
C ALA A 20 -6.82 -0.77 21.15
N SER A 21 -7.18 0.21 20.30
CA SER A 21 -6.70 0.25 18.91
C SER A 21 -5.20 0.53 18.80
N CYS A 22 -4.62 1.36 19.67
CA CYS A 22 -3.16 1.53 19.73
C CYS A 22 -2.43 0.24 20.08
N MET A 23 -2.94 -0.51 21.05
CA MET A 23 -2.32 -1.75 21.51
C MET A 23 -2.41 -2.85 20.45
N GLU A 24 -3.55 -2.97 19.78
CA GLU A 24 -3.73 -3.90 18.67
C GLU A 24 -2.79 -3.55 17.51
N PHE A 25 -2.73 -2.27 17.12
CA PHE A 25 -1.83 -1.82 16.06
C PHE A 25 -0.35 -2.06 16.43
N LEU A 26 0.04 -1.79 17.67
CA LEU A 26 1.38 -2.09 18.18
C LEU A 26 1.71 -3.59 18.09
N ALA A 27 0.75 -4.46 18.42
CA ALA A 27 0.92 -5.90 18.28
C ALA A 27 1.11 -6.31 16.82
N GLN A 28 0.36 -5.70 15.89
CA GLN A 28 0.51 -5.93 14.45
C GLN A 28 1.88 -5.48 13.93
N CYS A 29 2.40 -4.33 14.37
CA CYS A 29 3.75 -3.88 14.03
C CYS A 29 4.83 -4.82 14.60
N ASN A 30 4.59 -5.41 15.77
CA ASN A 30 5.53 -6.33 16.40
C ASN A 30 5.51 -7.75 15.84
N ALA A 31 4.50 -8.11 15.03
CA ALA A 31 4.42 -9.42 14.42
C ALA A 31 5.68 -9.74 13.60
N ARG A 32 6.17 -10.98 13.71
CA ARG A 32 7.40 -11.43 13.04
C ARG A 32 7.40 -11.11 11.55
N LYS A 33 6.33 -11.47 10.84
CA LYS A 33 6.13 -11.20 9.41
C LYS A 33 6.21 -9.70 9.07
N ALA A 34 5.73 -8.83 9.97
CA ALA A 34 5.78 -7.39 9.76
C ALA A 34 7.22 -6.87 9.88
N LYS A 35 7.95 -7.28 10.91
CA LYS A 35 9.36 -6.90 11.12
C LYS A 35 10.27 -7.43 10.01
N GLU A 36 10.07 -8.67 9.56
CA GLU A 36 10.82 -9.26 8.45
C GLU A 36 10.59 -8.50 7.13
N SER A 37 9.38 -7.94 6.93
CA SER A 37 9.09 -7.16 5.71
C SER A 37 9.86 -5.83 5.65
N ASN A 38 10.26 -5.27 6.78
CA ASN A 38 11.06 -4.05 6.85
C ASN A 38 11.75 -3.92 8.22
N PRO A 39 12.99 -4.42 8.36
CA PRO A 39 13.73 -4.32 9.62
C PRO A 39 14.25 -2.91 9.92
N ALA A 40 14.27 -2.01 8.92
CA ALA A 40 14.72 -0.63 9.08
C ALA A 40 13.63 0.31 9.61
N CYS A 41 12.36 -0.12 9.61
CA CYS A 41 11.24 0.68 10.10
C CYS A 41 11.37 0.97 11.59
N GLN A 42 11.38 2.25 11.98
CA GLN A 42 11.52 2.65 13.37
C GLN A 42 10.16 2.66 14.07
N LEU A 43 9.98 1.80 15.08
CA LEU A 43 8.78 1.77 15.92
C LEU A 43 9.05 2.50 17.25
N GLN A 44 8.38 3.63 17.47
CA GLN A 44 8.47 4.45 18.67
C GLN A 44 7.14 4.41 19.43
N VAL A 45 7.20 4.14 20.74
CA VAL A 45 6.02 4.16 21.61
C VAL A 45 6.26 5.18 22.71
N LYS A 46 5.43 6.21 22.79
CA LYS A 46 5.49 7.24 23.82
C LYS A 46 4.27 7.14 24.73
N ARG A 47 4.52 6.79 25.98
CA ARG A 47 3.51 6.83 27.03
C ARG A 47 3.41 8.26 27.53
N ARG A 48 2.26 8.89 27.36
CA ARG A 48 1.97 10.23 27.89
C ARG A 48 1.22 10.12 29.21
N THR A 49 1.23 11.20 29.98
CA THR A 49 0.45 11.35 31.23
C THR A 49 -0.63 12.43 31.11
N ASP A 50 -0.77 13.01 29.92
CA ASP A 50 -1.79 14.01 29.60
C ASP A 50 -3.11 13.34 29.22
N ASP A 51 -4.20 14.12 29.20
CA ASP A 51 -5.54 13.65 28.79
C ASP A 51 -5.74 13.74 27.27
N HIS A 52 -4.65 13.78 26.50
CA HIS A 52 -4.73 13.83 25.05
C HIS A 52 -5.11 12.46 24.48
N PRO A 53 -6.00 12.41 23.48
CA PRO A 53 -6.47 11.16 22.90
C PRO A 53 -5.32 10.36 22.27
N PRO A 54 -5.42 9.02 22.26
CA PRO A 54 -4.42 8.15 21.67
C PRO A 54 -4.26 8.43 20.17
N GLN A 55 -3.02 8.54 19.71
CA GLN A 55 -2.68 8.88 18.34
C GLN A 55 -1.64 7.92 17.77
N ILE A 56 -1.84 7.53 16.51
CA ILE A 56 -0.87 6.76 15.73
C ILE A 56 -0.39 7.64 14.59
N THR A 57 0.89 7.98 14.59
CA THR A 57 1.52 8.69 13.47
C THR A 57 2.39 7.72 12.70
N VAL A 58 2.25 7.67 11.38
CA VAL A 58 3.10 6.89 10.48
C VAL A 58 3.80 7.81 9.51
N THR A 59 5.06 7.50 9.22
CA THR A 59 5.87 8.16 8.21
C THR A 59 6.15 7.14 7.12
N PHE A 60 5.76 7.45 5.89
CA PHE A 60 6.02 6.63 4.72
C PHE A 60 7.48 6.75 4.27
N VAL A 61 7.95 5.82 3.45
CA VAL A 61 9.33 5.82 2.91
C VAL A 61 9.66 7.04 2.05
N ASN A 62 8.64 7.69 1.47
CA ASN A 62 8.76 8.94 0.72
C ASN A 62 8.80 10.20 1.62
N GLY A 63 8.72 10.05 2.95
CA GLY A 63 8.71 11.15 3.91
C GLY A 63 7.34 11.75 4.22
N VAL A 64 6.26 11.27 3.61
CA VAL A 64 4.89 11.72 3.94
C VAL A 64 4.52 11.22 5.33
N GLU A 65 4.06 12.12 6.19
CA GLU A 65 3.54 11.78 7.52
C GLU A 65 2.02 11.78 7.53
N GLU A 66 1.43 10.86 8.28
CA GLU A 66 -0.01 10.76 8.47
C GLU A 66 -0.32 10.38 9.91
N ALA A 67 -1.24 11.12 10.51
CA ALA A 67 -1.67 10.91 11.88
C ALA A 67 -3.12 10.40 11.90
N PHE A 68 -3.32 9.28 12.56
CA PHE A 68 -4.61 8.65 12.76
C PHE A 68 -5.07 8.83 14.22
N ASP A 69 -6.33 9.19 14.39
CA ASP A 69 -7.00 9.14 15.69
C ASP A 69 -7.34 7.68 16.03
N ALA A 70 -6.64 7.15 17.03
CA ALA A 70 -6.82 5.77 17.47
C ALA A 70 -8.02 5.60 18.41
N THR A 71 -8.75 6.67 18.72
CA THR A 71 -9.97 6.64 19.54
C THR A 71 -11.17 6.15 18.73
N SER A 72 -11.32 6.70 17.52
CA SER A 72 -12.47 6.49 16.65
C SER A 72 -12.19 5.46 15.56
N THR A 73 -10.92 5.22 15.24
CA THR A 73 -10.50 4.38 14.12
C THR A 73 -9.90 3.06 14.60
N PRO A 74 -10.50 1.90 14.25
CA PRO A 74 -9.94 0.59 14.60
C PRO A 74 -8.57 0.33 13.97
N ALA A 75 -7.73 -0.45 14.65
CA ALA A 75 -6.39 -0.80 14.17
C ALA A 75 -6.38 -1.49 12.80
N GLN A 76 -7.38 -2.34 12.52
CA GLN A 76 -7.54 -2.99 11.22
C GLN A 76 -7.79 -1.98 10.11
N THR A 77 -8.63 -0.97 10.36
CA THR A 77 -8.91 0.11 9.39
C THR A 77 -7.65 0.91 9.12
N ILE A 78 -6.92 1.32 10.17
CA ILE A 78 -5.64 2.03 10.03
C ILE A 78 -4.64 1.21 9.19
N ARG A 79 -4.54 -0.09 9.46
CA ARG A 79 -3.71 -1.01 8.66
C ARG A 79 -4.10 -1.02 7.20
N THR A 80 -5.39 -1.11 6.89
CA THR A 80 -5.88 -1.12 5.50
C THR A 80 -5.55 0.20 4.80
N MET A 81 -5.83 1.34 5.44
CA MET A 81 -5.49 2.66 4.90
C MET A 81 -4.00 2.81 4.60
N ILE A 82 -3.12 2.32 5.48
CA ILE A 82 -1.67 2.30 5.27
C ILE A 82 -1.28 1.45 4.05
N LEU A 83 -1.92 0.29 3.88
CA LEU A 83 -1.64 -0.61 2.75
C LEU A 83 -2.08 0.00 1.43
N GLU A 84 -3.29 0.56 1.37
CA GLU A 84 -3.83 1.21 0.18
C GLU A 84 -2.97 2.41 -0.22
N LYS A 85 -2.68 3.30 0.72
CA LYS A 85 -1.82 4.46 0.46
C LYS A 85 -0.39 4.04 0.08
N GLY A 86 0.16 3.03 0.75
CA GLY A 86 1.46 2.48 0.41
C GLY A 86 1.55 1.97 -1.02
N GLN A 87 0.51 1.29 -1.51
CA GLN A 87 0.43 0.82 -2.90
C GLN A 87 0.32 1.97 -3.90
N MET A 88 -0.44 3.01 -3.59
CA MET A 88 -0.53 4.21 -4.43
C MET A 88 0.83 4.91 -4.57
N LEU A 89 1.58 5.03 -3.47
CA LEU A 89 2.91 5.63 -3.47
C LEU A 89 3.94 4.78 -4.21
N GLU A 90 3.89 3.46 -4.07
CA GLU A 90 4.74 2.51 -4.82
C GLU A 90 4.43 2.60 -6.33
N THR A 91 3.16 2.69 -6.70
CA THR A 91 2.74 2.86 -8.10
C THR A 91 3.22 4.19 -8.67
N GLU A 92 2.99 5.29 -7.95
CA GLU A 92 3.50 6.60 -8.34
C GLU A 92 5.01 6.59 -8.57
N GLN A 93 5.76 5.89 -7.70
CA GLN A 93 7.20 5.75 -7.85
C GLN A 93 7.59 4.98 -9.12
N MET A 94 6.89 3.88 -9.44
CA MET A 94 7.12 3.15 -10.70
C MET A 94 6.91 4.02 -11.94
N PHE A 95 5.85 4.83 -11.98
CA PHE A 95 5.60 5.76 -13.09
C PHE A 95 6.69 6.83 -13.20
N ARG A 96 7.09 7.41 -12.06
CA ARG A 96 8.18 8.40 -12.01
C ARG A 96 9.51 7.82 -12.49
N GLU A 97 9.83 6.57 -12.15
CA GLU A 97 11.04 5.87 -12.59
C GLU A 97 11.02 5.58 -14.10
N ALA A 98 9.85 5.30 -14.68
CA ALA A 98 9.66 5.16 -16.13
C ALA A 98 9.69 6.50 -16.89
N GLY A 99 9.75 7.64 -16.18
CA GLY A 99 9.68 8.98 -16.78
C GLY A 99 8.26 9.40 -17.19
N GLU A 100 7.24 8.65 -16.79
CA GLU A 100 5.84 8.89 -17.12
C GLU A 100 5.15 9.78 -16.07
N LYS A 101 4.13 10.51 -16.50
CA LYS A 101 3.38 11.40 -15.59
C LYS A 101 2.37 10.61 -14.75
N TRP A 102 2.36 10.88 -13.46
CA TRP A 102 1.36 10.38 -12.51
C TRP A 102 0.55 11.55 -11.92
N PRO A 103 -0.78 11.45 -11.79
CA PRO A 103 -1.65 10.37 -12.28
C PRO A 103 -1.72 10.34 -13.80
N VAL A 104 -1.96 9.16 -14.37
CA VAL A 104 -2.18 9.00 -15.82
C VAL A 104 -3.48 9.71 -16.18
N ILE A 105 -3.40 10.83 -16.88
CA ILE A 105 -4.56 11.53 -17.43
C ILE A 105 -4.83 10.91 -18.79
N ILE A 106 -5.90 10.13 -18.90
CA ILE A 106 -6.35 9.57 -20.17
C ILE A 106 -7.09 10.69 -20.92
N PRO A 107 -6.64 11.14 -22.09
CA PRO A 107 -7.33 12.15 -22.88
C PRO A 107 -8.71 11.63 -23.33
N GLU A 108 -9.70 12.52 -23.42
CA GLU A 108 -11.09 12.17 -23.75
C GLU A 108 -11.21 11.52 -25.13
N GLU A 109 -10.31 11.86 -26.04
CA GLU A 109 -10.20 11.30 -27.38
C GLU A 109 -9.81 9.82 -27.38
N GLU A 110 -8.99 9.37 -26.42
CA GLU A 110 -8.61 7.96 -26.27
C GLU A 110 -9.71 7.11 -25.63
N LEU A 111 -10.58 7.72 -24.81
CA LEU A 111 -11.71 7.03 -24.20
C LEU A 111 -12.76 6.57 -25.21
N HIS A 112 -12.90 7.33 -26.31
CA HIS A 112 -13.86 7.06 -27.39
C HIS A 112 -13.27 6.23 -28.53
N GLN A 113 -11.97 5.93 -28.51
CA GLN A 113 -11.36 5.01 -29.46
C GLN A 113 -11.81 3.59 -29.13
N SER A 114 -12.52 2.97 -30.08
CA SER A 114 -12.77 1.53 -30.05
C SER A 114 -11.45 0.81 -30.28
N PHE A 115 -10.79 0.40 -29.19
CA PHE A 115 -9.65 -0.50 -29.28
C PHE A 115 -10.16 -1.81 -29.89
N PRO A 116 -9.65 -2.25 -31.05
CA PRO A 116 -10.03 -3.54 -31.60
C PRO A 116 -9.63 -4.59 -30.56
N GLY A 117 -10.64 -5.18 -29.90
CA GLY A 117 -10.42 -6.14 -28.83
C GLY A 117 -9.37 -7.15 -29.26
N THR A 118 -8.30 -7.27 -28.47
CA THR A 118 -7.20 -8.19 -28.76
C THR A 118 -7.81 -9.57 -28.96
N LYS A 119 -7.87 -10.03 -30.22
CA LYS A 119 -8.37 -11.37 -30.54
C LYS A 119 -7.35 -12.36 -29.97
N VAL A 120 -7.65 -12.89 -28.79
CA VAL A 120 -6.99 -14.08 -28.24
C VAL A 120 -7.49 -15.27 -29.06
N TRP A 121 -6.95 -15.42 -30.27
CA TRP A 121 -7.31 -16.51 -31.19
C TRP A 121 -6.05 -17.21 -31.66
N ALA A 122 -5.41 -17.94 -30.74
CA ALA A 122 -4.65 -19.16 -31.02
C ALA A 122 -3.98 -19.60 -29.72
N LEU A 123 -4.49 -20.69 -29.15
CA LEU A 123 -3.83 -21.72 -28.33
C LEU A 123 -4.87 -22.36 -27.40
N PHE A 124 -5.97 -22.84 -27.99
CA PHE A 124 -6.90 -23.77 -27.35
C PHE A 124 -6.70 -25.14 -28.00
N SER A 125 -5.66 -25.85 -27.59
CA SER A 125 -5.62 -27.30 -27.66
C SER A 125 -4.74 -27.82 -26.53
N SER A 126 -5.27 -28.79 -25.78
CA SER A 126 -4.76 -29.36 -24.53
C SER A 126 -4.89 -28.46 -23.28
N GLY A 127 -5.96 -28.71 -22.53
CA GLY A 127 -6.27 -27.99 -21.31
C GLY A 127 -5.35 -28.36 -20.16
N LEU A 128 -4.55 -27.40 -19.69
CA LEU A 128 -4.21 -27.23 -18.26
C LEU A 128 -3.43 -25.92 -17.98
N VAL A 129 -3.78 -24.75 -18.53
CA VAL A 129 -3.01 -23.52 -18.21
C VAL A 129 -3.84 -22.21 -18.12
N PRO A 130 -4.88 -22.09 -17.27
CA PRO A 130 -5.61 -20.80 -17.19
C PRO A 130 -4.88 -19.74 -16.36
N ILE A 131 -4.17 -20.12 -15.29
CA ILE A 131 -3.65 -19.16 -14.30
C ILE A 131 -2.30 -18.58 -14.74
N VAL A 132 -1.41 -19.41 -15.28
CA VAL A 132 -0.07 -18.96 -15.69
C VAL A 132 -0.15 -18.05 -16.92
N VAL A 133 -1.05 -18.34 -17.85
CA VAL A 133 -1.25 -17.49 -19.05
C VAL A 133 -1.90 -16.16 -18.69
N LEU A 134 -2.87 -16.15 -17.76
CA LEU A 134 -3.45 -14.90 -17.27
C LEU A 134 -2.40 -14.04 -16.55
N TYR A 135 -1.52 -14.68 -15.77
CA TYR A 135 -0.41 -13.99 -15.11
C TYR A 135 0.61 -13.44 -16.12
N ILE A 136 1.01 -14.21 -17.14
CA ILE A 136 1.92 -13.74 -18.19
C ILE A 136 1.30 -12.59 -18.98
N LEU A 137 0.02 -12.67 -19.34
CA LEU A 137 -0.66 -11.60 -20.09
C LEU A 137 -0.88 -10.34 -19.24
N LEU A 138 -1.15 -10.48 -17.94
CA LEU A 138 -1.17 -9.34 -17.02
C LEU A 138 0.22 -8.72 -16.88
N VAL A 139 1.27 -9.55 -16.79
CA VAL A 139 2.65 -9.07 -16.71
C VAL A 139 3.09 -8.42 -18.02
N GLU A 140 2.74 -8.96 -19.19
CA GLU A 140 3.05 -8.35 -20.48
C GLU A 140 2.27 -7.06 -20.73
N ALA A 141 0.97 -7.03 -20.36
CA ALA A 141 0.17 -5.82 -20.43
C ALA A 141 0.73 -4.75 -19.49
N PHE A 142 1.14 -5.15 -18.28
CA PHE A 142 1.80 -4.26 -17.33
C PHE A 142 3.15 -3.78 -17.88
N CYS A 143 4.00 -4.67 -18.42
CA CYS A 143 5.28 -4.35 -19.08
C CYS A 143 5.11 -3.38 -20.26
N ARG A 144 4.04 -3.52 -21.05
CA ARG A 144 3.73 -2.60 -22.15
C ARG A 144 3.26 -1.24 -21.67
N ILE A 145 2.48 -1.17 -20.60
CA ILE A 145 2.01 0.08 -20.01
C ILE A 145 3.16 0.84 -19.35
N ILE A 146 4.13 0.13 -18.76
CA ILE A 146 5.31 0.73 -18.11
C ILE A 146 6.53 0.86 -19.05
N GLY A 147 6.40 0.56 -20.35
CA GLY A 147 7.46 0.74 -21.34
C GLY A 147 8.71 -0.14 -21.16
N MET A 148 8.62 -1.25 -20.42
CA MET A 148 9.75 -2.18 -20.24
C MET A 148 9.75 -3.23 -21.35
N SER A 149 10.74 -3.16 -22.26
CA SER A 149 11.09 -4.28 -23.14
C SER A 149 11.89 -5.31 -22.35
N TRP A 150 11.55 -6.59 -22.53
CA TRP A 150 12.45 -7.69 -22.17
C TRP A 150 13.73 -7.64 -23.01
#